data_AF-A0A4S4KPL9-F1
#
_entry.id   AF-A0A4S4KPL9-F1
#
_cell.length_a   1.000
_cell.length_b   1.000
_cell.length_c   1.000
_cell.angle_alpha   90.00
_cell.angle_beta   90.00
_cell.angle_gamma   90.00
#
_symmetry.space_group_name_H-M   'P 1'
#
loop_
_entity.id
_entity.type
_entity.pdbx_description
1 polymer ?
#
loop_
_entity_poly.entity_id
_entity_poly.type
_entity_poly.pdbx_seq_one_letter_code
_entity_poly.pdbx_strand_id
1 'polypeptide(L)'
;MLQSPDFDGQFDYAPYQEYAASGQRRYSNVMSGDWAYRKSYQTQITQDPSTHGAMLVPIIAGADKTTVSIATGQNDFHPLYMSIGNVHNNRFQKVIALYLRV
;
A
#
# COMPACT_ATOMS: atom_id res chain seq x y z
N MET A 1 -14.68 -15.90 -1.95
CA MET A 1 -13.30 -16.19 -1.47
C MET A 1 -12.35 -16.08 -2.64
N LEU A 2 -11.09 -15.67 -2.41
CA LEU A 2 -10.09 -15.57 -3.48
C LEU A 2 -9.93 -16.91 -4.20
N GLN A 3 -9.89 -16.87 -5.53
CA GLN A 3 -9.77 -18.06 -6.37
C GLN A 3 -8.33 -18.60 -6.46
N SER A 4 -7.35 -17.80 -6.00
CA SER A 4 -5.94 -18.18 -5.97
C SER A 4 -5.53 -18.54 -4.54
N PRO A 5 -5.19 -19.82 -4.27
CA PRO A 5 -4.76 -20.28 -2.95
C PRO A 5 -3.49 -19.58 -2.44
N ASP A 6 -2.63 -19.13 -3.36
CA ASP A 6 -1.36 -18.49 -3.02
C ASP A 6 -1.51 -17.17 -2.25
N PHE A 7 -2.69 -16.55 -2.33
CA PHE A 7 -3.02 -15.30 -1.65
C PHE A 7 -3.81 -15.51 -0.36
N ASP A 8 -4.13 -16.76 0.00
CA ASP A 8 -4.82 -17.03 1.25
C ASP A 8 -3.95 -16.64 2.46
N GLY A 9 -4.53 -15.85 3.35
CA GLY A 9 -3.84 -15.25 4.50
C GLY A 9 -2.68 -14.29 4.16
N GLN A 10 -2.56 -13.82 2.92
CA GLN A 10 -1.44 -12.94 2.49
C GLN A 10 -1.76 -11.44 2.52
N PHE A 11 -2.94 -11.07 3.01
CA PHE A 11 -3.36 -9.69 3.11
C PHE A 11 -4.26 -9.50 4.32
N ASP A 12 -4.28 -8.30 4.85
CA ASP A 12 -5.06 -7.95 6.03
C ASP A 12 -6.40 -7.31 5.60
N TYR A 13 -7.50 -7.87 6.10
CA TYR A 13 -8.84 -7.33 5.85
C TYR A 13 -9.15 -6.07 6.67
N ALA A 14 -8.45 -5.90 7.80
CA ALA A 14 -8.63 -4.78 8.71
C ALA A 14 -7.29 -4.30 9.25
N PRO A 15 -7.14 -3.00 9.56
CA PRO A 15 -5.94 -2.49 10.19
C PRO A 15 -5.75 -3.10 11.58
N TYR A 16 -4.50 -3.30 11.96
CA TYR A 16 -4.13 -3.93 13.22
C TYR A 16 -3.01 -3.16 13.92
N GLN A 17 -2.79 -3.52 15.18
CA GLN A 17 -1.79 -2.90 16.04
C GLN A 17 -0.86 -3.99 16.58
N GLU A 18 0.39 -3.99 16.14
CA GLU A 18 1.39 -4.99 16.55
C GLU A 18 2.32 -4.40 17.60
N TYR A 19 2.48 -5.09 18.72
CA TYR A 19 3.38 -4.67 19.80
C TYR A 19 4.42 -5.75 20.08
N ALA A 20 5.67 -5.33 20.31
CA ALA A 20 6.71 -6.21 20.81
C ALA A 20 6.43 -6.61 22.27
N ALA A 21 7.09 -7.67 22.75
CA ALA A 21 7.00 -8.09 24.16
C ALA A 21 7.42 -6.98 25.14
N SER A 22 8.26 -6.04 24.70
CA SER A 22 8.64 -4.83 25.46
C SER A 22 7.55 -3.76 25.54
N GLY A 23 6.38 -3.98 24.92
CA GLY A 23 5.30 -3.00 24.80
C GLY A 23 5.52 -1.94 23.73
N GLN A 24 6.64 -1.99 23.00
CA GLN A 24 6.93 -1.04 21.93
C GLN A 24 6.11 -1.35 20.68
N ARG A 25 5.64 -0.29 20.01
CA ARG A 25 4.87 -0.42 18.78
C ARG A 25 5.76 -0.88 17.62
N ARG A 26 5.27 -1.84 16.83
CA ARG A 26 5.94 -2.34 15.63
C ARG A 26 5.11 -2.00 14.39
N TYR A 27 5.81 -1.54 13.36
CA TYR A 27 5.24 -1.30 12.04
C TYR A 27 5.92 -2.23 11.05
N SER A 28 5.12 -3.08 10.39
CA SER A 28 5.59 -4.15 9.53
C SER A 28 4.93 -4.11 8.17
N ASN A 29 3.59 -4.16 8.11
CA ASN A 29 2.80 -3.96 6.90
C ASN A 29 2.11 -2.59 6.93
N VAL A 30 1.63 -2.08 5.79
CA VAL A 30 0.92 -0.78 5.74
C VAL A 30 -0.33 -0.78 6.63
N MET A 31 -1.00 -1.93 6.75
CA MET A 31 -2.16 -2.13 7.62
C MET A 31 -1.83 -2.09 9.12
N SER A 32 -0.55 -2.17 9.51
CA SER A 32 -0.10 -1.93 10.89
C SER A 32 0.09 -0.44 11.23
N GLY A 33 0.13 0.41 10.20
CA GLY A 33 0.43 1.82 10.30
C GLY A 33 -0.70 2.65 10.90
N ASP A 34 -0.33 3.73 11.58
CA ASP A 34 -1.30 4.65 12.20
C ASP A 34 -2.25 5.27 11.18
N TRP A 35 -1.80 5.47 9.94
CA TRP A 35 -2.68 5.97 8.88
C TRP A 35 -3.84 5.00 8.59
N ALA A 36 -3.55 3.71 8.43
CA ALA A 36 -4.57 2.70 8.14
C ALA A 36 -5.55 2.57 9.32
N TYR A 37 -5.01 2.51 10.55
CA TYR A 37 -5.80 2.47 11.77
C TYR A 37 -6.75 3.67 11.88
N ARG A 38 -6.24 4.89 11.73
CA ARG A 38 -7.07 6.10 11.79
C ARG A 38 -8.10 6.16 10.67
N LYS A 39 -7.76 5.75 9.45
CA LYS A 39 -8.71 5.75 8.33
C LYS A 39 -9.90 4.82 8.53
N SER A 40 -9.65 3.61 9.03
CA SER A 40 -10.73 2.67 9.33
C SER A 40 -11.54 3.09 10.55
N TYR A 41 -10.88 3.26 11.71
CA TYR A 41 -11.57 3.42 12.99
C TYR A 41 -12.01 4.85 13.29
N GLN A 42 -11.26 5.85 12.80
CA GLN A 42 -11.38 7.23 13.27
C GLN A 42 -11.99 8.18 12.25
N THR A 43 -11.92 7.87 10.94
CA THR A 43 -12.17 8.88 9.91
C THR A 43 -13.38 8.66 9.02
N GLN A 44 -13.77 7.45 8.60
CA GLN A 44 -14.90 7.33 7.63
C GLN A 44 -15.55 5.95 7.49
N ILE A 45 -14.77 4.87 7.30
CA ILE A 45 -15.33 3.61 6.76
C ILE A 45 -16.25 2.90 7.76
N THR A 46 -15.89 2.88 9.05
CA THR A 46 -16.72 2.26 10.08
C THR A 46 -17.85 3.19 10.55
N GLN A 47 -17.77 4.49 10.29
CA GLN A 47 -18.80 5.45 10.73
C GLN A 47 -19.96 5.55 9.74
N ASP A 48 -19.75 5.26 8.46
CA ASP A 48 -20.78 5.28 7.43
C ASP A 48 -21.52 3.92 7.37
N PRO A 49 -22.84 3.88 7.62
CA PRO A 49 -23.66 2.66 7.50
C PRO A 49 -23.55 1.97 6.14
N SER A 50 -23.33 2.73 5.05
CA SER A 50 -23.25 2.19 3.68
C SER A 50 -21.97 1.41 3.40
N THR A 51 -20.91 1.64 4.20
CA THR A 51 -19.60 0.99 4.05
C THR A 51 -19.33 -0.08 5.11
N HIS A 52 -20.33 -0.42 5.94
CA HIS A 52 -20.20 -1.50 6.91
C HIS A 52 -19.95 -2.84 6.21
N GLY A 53 -18.89 -3.54 6.62
CA GLY A 53 -18.45 -4.78 5.99
C GLY A 53 -17.55 -4.59 4.76
N ALA A 54 -17.31 -3.34 4.33
CA ALA A 54 -16.31 -3.06 3.31
C ALA A 54 -14.88 -3.21 3.84
N MET A 55 -13.96 -3.61 2.97
CA MET A 55 -12.53 -3.72 3.26
C MET A 55 -11.80 -2.44 2.84
N LEU A 56 -10.92 -1.92 3.71
CA LEU A 56 -10.00 -0.86 3.32
C LEU A 56 -8.93 -1.43 2.38
N VAL A 57 -8.82 -0.86 1.19
CA VAL A 57 -7.82 -1.23 0.16
C VAL A 57 -6.95 -0.01 -0.17
N PRO A 58 -5.81 0.18 0.52
CA PRO A 58 -4.95 1.32 0.28
C PRO A 58 -4.25 1.21 -1.08
N ILE A 59 -4.12 2.32 -1.80
CA ILE A 59 -3.21 2.45 -2.94
C ILE A 59 -1.96 3.16 -2.45
N ILE A 60 -0.79 2.55 -2.64
CA ILE A 60 0.51 3.13 -2.34
C ILE A 60 1.14 3.51 -3.66
N ALA A 61 1.58 4.76 -3.77
CA ALA A 61 2.18 5.31 -4.97
C ALA A 61 3.46 6.08 -4.61
N GLY A 62 4.52 5.89 -5.38
CA GLY A 62 5.76 6.65 -5.28
C GLY A 62 6.27 7.01 -6.67
N ALA A 63 6.66 8.26 -6.87
CA ALA A 63 7.32 8.70 -8.10
C ALA A 63 8.70 9.22 -7.77
N ASP A 64 9.68 8.90 -8.61
CA ASP A 64 11.05 9.42 -8.49
C ASP A 64 11.49 10.04 -9.81
N LYS A 65 12.33 11.08 -9.76
CA LYS A 65 12.85 11.73 -10.96
C LYS A 65 14.11 11.01 -11.42
N THR A 66 14.04 10.36 -12.57
CA THR A 66 15.19 9.69 -13.18
C THR A 66 15.68 10.47 -14.40
N THR A 67 16.86 11.06 -14.30
CA THR A 67 17.55 11.65 -15.46
C THR A 67 18.32 10.54 -16.19
N VAL A 68 17.87 10.16 -17.38
CA VAL A 68 18.60 9.19 -18.23
C VAL A 68 19.72 9.93 -18.95
N SER A 69 20.94 9.39 -18.94
CA SER A 69 22.11 10.08 -19.52
C SER A 69 21.96 10.25 -21.03
N ILE A 70 22.43 11.40 -21.49
CA ILE A 70 22.03 12.01 -22.74
C ILE A 70 23.15 11.81 -23.76
N ALA A 71 22.98 10.89 -24.71
CA ALA A 71 23.73 10.97 -25.96
C ALA A 71 23.00 11.82 -27.02
N THR A 72 21.72 12.19 -26.83
CA THR A 72 20.93 12.81 -27.93
C THR A 72 19.65 13.60 -27.54
N GLY A 73 19.53 14.14 -26.31
CA GLY A 73 18.44 15.04 -25.91
C GLY A 73 17.94 14.82 -24.47
N GLN A 74 17.82 15.91 -23.70
CA GLN A 74 17.27 15.92 -22.33
C GLN A 74 15.85 15.35 -22.32
N ASN A 75 15.66 14.11 -21.87
CA ASN A 75 14.35 13.56 -21.54
C ASN A 75 14.34 13.25 -20.04
N ASP A 76 13.60 14.05 -19.27
CA ASP A 76 13.31 13.75 -17.86
C ASP A 76 12.16 12.73 -17.81
N PHE A 77 12.40 11.60 -17.15
CA PHE A 77 11.36 10.60 -16.89
C PHE A 77 11.02 10.56 -15.40
N HIS A 78 9.73 10.39 -15.11
CA HIS A 78 9.23 10.21 -13.75
C HIS A 78 8.48 8.88 -13.69
N PRO A 79 9.16 7.75 -13.40
CA PRO A 79 8.47 6.50 -13.14
C PRO A 79 7.54 6.64 -11.94
N LEU A 80 6.27 6.31 -12.16
CA LEU A 80 5.29 6.14 -11.09
C LEU A 80 5.18 4.66 -10.74
N TYR A 81 5.51 4.32 -9.50
CA TYR A 81 5.40 2.99 -8.91
C TYR A 81 4.13 2.90 -8.07
N MET A 82 3.24 1.97 -8.38
CA MET A 82 1.99 1.77 -7.63
C MET A 82 1.75 0.32 -7.22
N SER A 83 1.20 0.12 -6.02
CA SER A 83 0.75 -1.18 -5.51
C SER A 83 -0.44 -1.05 -4.55
N ILE A 84 -1.07 -2.18 -4.23
CA ILE A 84 -2.09 -2.26 -3.18
C ILE A 84 -1.41 -2.51 -1.83
N GLY A 85 -1.79 -1.72 -0.82
CA GLY A 85 -1.14 -1.72 0.49
C GLY A 85 -1.63 -2.73 1.51
N ASN A 86 -2.72 -3.47 1.25
CA ASN A 86 -3.20 -4.47 2.20
C ASN A 86 -2.46 -5.81 2.11
N VAL A 87 -1.59 -6.00 1.11
CA VAL A 87 -0.77 -7.20 0.92
C VAL A 87 0.45 -7.17 1.83
N HIS A 88 0.77 -8.30 2.45
CA HIS A 88 1.94 -8.43 3.31
C HIS A 88 3.26 -8.17 2.57
N ASN A 89 4.19 -7.49 3.24
CA ASN A 89 5.45 -7.05 2.64
C ASN A 89 6.41 -8.19 2.28
N ASN A 90 6.18 -9.41 2.76
CA ASN A 90 6.96 -10.61 2.42
C ASN A 90 6.58 -11.23 1.07
N ARG A 91 5.58 -10.68 0.37
CA ARG A 91 5.18 -11.12 -0.97
C ARG A 91 5.60 -10.11 -2.04
N PHE A 92 5.81 -10.61 -3.25
CA PHE A 92 6.06 -9.78 -4.43
C PHE A 92 4.87 -8.86 -4.67
N GLN A 93 4.97 -7.61 -4.24
CA GLN A 93 4.06 -6.56 -4.69
C GLN A 93 4.36 -6.31 -6.15
N LYS A 94 3.40 -6.62 -7.03
CA LYS A 94 3.50 -6.23 -8.44
C LYS A 94 3.42 -4.72 -8.49
N VAL A 95 4.55 -4.09 -8.70
CA VAL A 95 4.66 -2.66 -8.92
C VAL A 95 4.45 -2.41 -10.40
N ILE A 96 3.44 -1.63 -10.75
CA ILE A 96 3.30 -1.11 -12.11
C ILE A 96 4.18 0.13 -12.19
N ALA A 97 5.15 0.14 -13.12
CA ALA A 97 5.96 1.30 -13.46
C ALA A 97 5.35 1.99 -14.69
N LEU A 98 4.77 3.18 -14.49
CA LEU A 98 4.27 4.00 -15.58
C LEU A 98 5.31 5.09 -15.90
N TYR A 99 5.78 5.15 -17.14
CA TYR A 99 6.70 6.20 -17.59
C TYR A 99 5.91 7.40 -18.08
N LEU A 100 5.82 8.43 -17.23
CA LEU A 100 5.28 9.72 -17.64
C LEU A 100 6.41 10.53 -18.28
N ARG A 101 6.22 10.89 -19.56
CA ARG A 101 7.03 11.90 -20.23
C ARG A 101 6.43 13.27 -19.92
N VAL A 102 7.23 14.16 -19.38
CA VAL A 102 6.87 15.58 -19.17
C VAL A 102 7.39 16.40 -20.34
#